data_AF-A0A2H0W1R3-F1
#
_entry.id   AF-A0A2H0W1R3-F1
#
_cell.length_a   1.000
_cell.length_b   1.000
_cell.length_c   1.000
_cell.angle_alpha   90.00
_cell.angle_beta   90.00
_cell.angle_gamma   90.00
#
_symmetry.space_group_name_H-M   'P 1'
#
loop_
_entity.id
_entity.type
_entity.pdbx_description
1 polymer ?
#
loop_
_entity_poly.entity_id
_entity_poly.type
_entity_poly.pdbx_seq_one_letter_code
_entity_poly.pdbx_strand_id
1 'polypeptide(L)' 'MPRRTIRQTDRAIKAEEDLISCYAEMAKKAKDPKVKSVIRDMMLMEEMNEVLLKAISQDIR' A
#
# COMPACT_ATOMS: atom_id res chain seq x y z
N MET A 1 7.62 -15.61 14.79
CA MET A 1 8.70 -15.29 13.81
C MET A 1 9.87 -14.55 14.48
N PRO A 2 11.05 -14.45 13.85
CA PRO A 2 12.15 -13.60 14.33
C PRO A 2 11.70 -12.13 14.46
N ARG A 3 12.14 -11.41 15.50
CA ARG A 3 11.83 -9.98 15.71
C ARG A 3 12.17 -9.09 14.51
N ARG A 4 13.18 -9.49 13.74
CA ARG A 4 13.56 -8.82 12.48
C ARG A 4 12.43 -8.86 11.45
N THR A 5 11.76 -10.00 11.31
CA THR A 5 10.65 -10.18 10.36
C THR A 5 9.47 -9.30 10.73
N ILE A 6 9.06 -9.28 12.01
CA ILE A 6 7.97 -8.41 12.49
C ILE A 6 8.25 -6.94 12.16
N ARG A 7 9.46 -6.46 12.45
CA ARG A 7 9.87 -5.07 12.15
C ARG A 7 9.91 -4.77 10.65
N GLN A 8 10.27 -5.76 9.82
CA GLN A 8 10.24 -5.59 8.36
C GLN A 8 8.81 -5.54 7.84
N THR A 9 7.91 -6.38 8.37
CA THR A 9 6.48 -6.36 8.04
C THR A 9 5.85 -5.01 8.42
N ASP A 10 6.11 -4.50 9.62
CA ASP A 10 5.59 -3.19 10.05
C ASP A 10 6.08 -2.04 9.15
N ARG A 11 7.33 -2.11 8.68
CA ARG A 11 7.88 -1.15 7.72
C ARG A 11 7.23 -1.26 6.34
N ALA A 12 6.97 -2.48 5.88
CA ALA A 12 6.30 -2.72 4.61
C ALA A 12 4.87 -2.17 4.64
N ILE A 13 4.10 -2.46 5.70
CA ILE A 13 2.73 -1.92 5.88
C ILE A 13 2.74 -0.39 5.78
N LYS A 14 3.65 0.27 6.50
CA LYS A 14 3.76 1.73 6.45
C LYS A 14 4.10 2.25 5.04
N ALA A 15 4.97 1.55 4.31
CA ALA A 15 5.32 1.93 2.96
C ALA A 15 4.12 1.84 2.01
N GLU A 16 3.26 0.82 2.15
CA GLU A 16 2.02 0.72 1.39
C GLU A 16 1.06 1.89 1.72
N GLU A 17 0.86 2.19 3.00
CA GLU A 17 0.02 3.33 3.44
C GLU A 17 0.50 4.68 2.87
N ASP A 18 1.83 4.90 2.85
CA ASP A 18 2.46 6.08 2.27
C ASP A 18 2.28 6.14 0.73
N LEU A 19 2.37 5.00 0.04
CA LEU A 19 2.14 4.89 -1.41
C LEU A 19 0.68 5.14 -1.80
N ILE A 20 -0.27 4.55 -1.07
CA ILE A 20 -1.71 4.79 -1.26
C ILE A 20 -2.01 6.28 -1.16
N SER A 21 -1.47 6.94 -0.14
CA SER A 21 -1.62 8.38 0.07
C SER A 21 -1.02 9.19 -1.09
N CYS A 22 0.15 8.78 -1.61
CA CYS A 22 0.79 9.40 -2.76
C CYS A 22 -0.07 9.27 -4.03
N TYR A 23 -0.57 8.07 -4.33
CA TYR A 23 -1.44 7.84 -5.49
C TYR A 23 -2.76 8.60 -5.38
N ALA A 24 -3.35 8.71 -4.18
CA ALA A 24 -4.53 9.52 -3.95
C ALA A 24 -4.30 11.00 -4.30
N GLU A 25 -3.15 11.56 -3.91
CA GLU A 25 -2.77 12.94 -4.27
C GLU A 25 -2.49 13.11 -5.77
N MET A 26 -1.87 12.11 -6.41
CA MET A 26 -1.65 12.11 -7.86
C MET A 26 -2.97 12.04 -8.63
N ALA A 27 -3.92 11.21 -8.20
CA ALA A 27 -5.23 11.06 -8.82
C ALA A 27 -6.08 12.34 -8.77
N LYS A 28 -5.91 13.16 -7.71
CA LYS A 28 -6.55 14.49 -7.61
C LYS A 28 -6.00 15.48 -8.63
N LYS A 29 -4.71 15.38 -8.97
CA LYS A 29 -4.01 16.29 -9.90
C LYS A 29 -4.10 15.84 -11.36
N ALA A 30 -4.37 14.57 -11.62
CA ALA A 30 -4.48 14.00 -12.95
C ALA A 30 -5.72 14.54 -13.71
N LYS A 31 -5.47 15.17 -14.86
CA LYS A 31 -6.52 15.67 -15.77
C LYS A 31 -6.96 14.63 -16.81
N ASP A 32 -6.03 13.77 -17.22
CA ASP A 32 -6.29 12.72 -18.20
C ASP A 32 -7.05 11.55 -17.52
N PRO A 33 -8.24 11.17 -18.03
CA PRO A 33 -9.04 10.08 -17.46
C PRO A 33 -8.33 8.72 -17.48
N LYS A 34 -7.51 8.44 -18.51
CA LYS A 34 -6.74 7.20 -18.63
C LYS A 34 -5.64 7.16 -17.58
N VAL A 35 -4.92 8.27 -17.39
CA VAL A 35 -3.91 8.38 -16.33
C VAL A 35 -4.57 8.21 -14.95
N LYS A 36 -5.74 8.83 -14.74
CA LYS A 36 -6.50 8.69 -13.49
C LYS A 36 -6.94 7.23 -13.25
N SER A 37 -7.31 6.50 -14.29
CA SER A 37 -7.63 5.06 -14.19
C SER A 37 -6.41 4.26 -13.76
N VAL A 38 -5.27 4.45 -14.41
CA VAL A 38 -4.03 3.74 -14.06
C VAL A 38 -3.61 4.01 -12.61
N ILE A 39 -3.69 5.27 -12.17
CA ILE A 39 -3.38 5.62 -10.77
C ILE A 39 -4.33 4.92 -9.79
N ARG A 40 -5.63 4.80 -10.13
CA ARG A 40 -6.59 4.06 -9.30
C ARG A 40 -6.27 2.57 -9.23
N ASP A 41 -5.88 1.96 -10.35
CA ASP A 41 -5.50 0.56 -10.39
C ASP A 41 -4.25 0.30 -9.55
N MET A 42 -3.25 1.19 -9.61
CA MET A 42 -2.07 1.12 -8.77
C MET A 42 -2.41 1.27 -7.28
N MET A 43 -3.26 2.25 -6.94
CA MET A 43 -3.70 2.45 -5.55
C MET A 43 -4.42 1.22 -4.99
N LEU A 44 -5.29 0.59 -5.78
CA LEU A 44 -5.99 -0.64 -5.39
C LEU A 44 -5.01 -1.79 -5.12
N MET A 45 -3.94 -1.91 -5.91
CA MET A 45 -2.90 -2.93 -5.68
C MET A 45 -2.20 -2.71 -4.34
N GLU A 46 -1.84 -1.47 -4.00
CA GLU A 46 -1.19 -1.19 -2.71
C GLU A 46 -2.14 -1.40 -1.52
N GLU A 47 -3.43 -1.06 -1.66
CA GLU A 47 -4.46 -1.37 -0.65
C GLU A 47 -4.55 -2.90 -0.41
N MET A 48 -4.50 -3.70 -1.47
CA MET A 48 -4.47 -5.16 -1.35
C MET A 48 -3.18 -5.65 -0.68
N ASN A 49 -2.02 -5.08 -1.02
CA ASN A 49 -0.74 -5.41 -0.41
C ASN A 49 -0.76 -5.10 1.10
N GLU A 50 -1.31 -3.95 1.49
CA GLU A 50 -1.46 -3.54 2.87
C GLU A 50 -2.30 -4.56 3.67
N VAL A 51 -3.45 -4.98 3.13
CA VAL A 51 -4.33 -5.98 3.75
C VAL A 51 -3.60 -7.32 3.92
N LEU A 52 -2.89 -7.79 2.89
CA LEU A 52 -2.13 -9.04 2.97
C LEU A 52 -1.01 -8.96 4.01
N LEU A 53 -0.27 -7.84 4.05
CA LEU A 53 0.79 -7.62 5.03
C LEU A 53 0.24 -7.52 6.46
N LYS A 54 -0.93 -6.90 6.65
CA LYS A 54 -1.63 -6.86 7.95
C LYS A 54 -2.07 -8.25 8.39
N ALA A 55 -2.60 -9.07 7.49
CA ALA A 55 -2.95 -10.46 7.77
C ALA A 55 -1.72 -11.29 8.17
N ILE A 56 -0.61 -11.15 7.43
CA ILE A 56 0.67 -11.79 7.79
C ILE A 56 1.14 -11.29 9.16
N SER A 57 1.08 -9.98 9.42
CA SER A 57 1.51 -9.39 10.70
C SER A 57 0.74 -9.97 11.89
N GLN A 58 -0.56 -10.25 11.73
CA GLN A 58 -1.38 -10.89 12.76
C GLN A 58 -0.98 -12.34 13.02
N ASP A 59 -0.63 -13.11 11.97
CA ASP A 59 -0.23 -14.52 12.10
C ASP A 59 1.18 -14.68 12.71
N ILE A 60 2.09 -13.73 12.45
CA ILE A 60 3.49 -13.83 12.90
C ILE A 60 3.76 -13.26 14.30
N ARG A 61 2.78 -12.59 14.90
CA ARG A 61 2.84 -11.96 16.23
C ARG A 61 2.47 -12.94 17.32
#